data_AF-A0AA41VXZ0-F1
#
_entry.id   AF-A0AA41VXZ0-F1
#
_cell.length_a   1.000
_cell.length_b   1.000
_cell.length_c   1.000
_cell.angle_alpha   90.00
_cell.angle_beta   90.00
_cell.angle_gamma   90.00
#
_symmetry.space_group_name_H-M   'P 1'
#
loop_
_entity.id
_entity.type
_entity.pdbx_description
1 polymer ?
#
loop_
_entity_poly.entity_id
_entity_poly.type
_entity_poly.pdbx_seq_one_letter_code
_entity_poly.pdbx_strand_id
1 'polypeptide(L)'
;MDDNFSSSLLEEFKNNKTKSFELSEIAGHVVEFSADQYGSRFIQQKLETATEEEKNMVLHSKKLSTWCPLLWYFFEHGTAPQRRELASQLNGHVLTLSLQMYGCRVIQKAIEVVDLDQQTKMVGELDGHIMRCVRDQNGNHVIQKCIECIPQDAIQFIISSFYDQVVTLSTHPYGCRVIQRVLEHCSDPKTQQIMMDEIFQSVCMLAQDQYGNYVVQHVLEHGKPHERTAIIKKLPGQIVQMSQQKFASNVVEKCLTFGGPVERQFL
;
A
#
# COMPACT_ATOMS: atom_id res chain seq x y z
N MET A 1 -18.81 43.62 30.70
CA MET A 1 -19.93 43.21 29.83
C MET A 1 -19.35 42.14 28.94
N ASP A 2 -19.85 40.93 29.13
CA ASP A 2 -19.27 39.68 28.66
C ASP A 2 -19.26 39.61 27.12
N ASP A 3 -18.07 39.36 26.57
CA ASP A 3 -17.93 38.84 25.21
C ASP A 3 -18.48 37.40 25.22
N ASN A 4 -19.76 37.29 24.86
CA ASN A 4 -20.46 36.03 24.72
C ASN A 4 -19.89 35.29 23.50
N PHE A 5 -18.83 34.49 23.70
CA PHE A 5 -18.32 33.56 22.70
C PHE A 5 -19.45 32.57 22.36
N SER A 6 -20.11 32.78 21.23
CA SER A 6 -21.01 31.77 20.67
C SER A 6 -20.21 30.47 20.51
N SER A 7 -20.59 29.43 21.25
CA SER A 7 -20.05 28.07 21.08
C SER A 7 -20.20 27.66 19.61
N SER A 8 -19.15 27.08 19.01
CA SER A 8 -19.29 26.55 17.64
C SER A 8 -20.26 25.37 17.64
N LEU A 9 -20.85 25.06 16.48
CA LEU A 9 -21.77 23.93 16.34
C LEU A 9 -21.10 22.61 16.76
N LEU A 10 -19.80 22.47 16.51
CA LEU A 10 -19.00 21.33 16.93
C LEU A 10 -18.88 21.25 18.46
N GLU A 11 -18.70 22.37 19.14
CA GLU A 11 -18.64 22.41 20.61
C GLU A 11 -20.03 22.15 21.24
N GLU A 12 -21.11 22.61 20.60
CA GLU A 12 -22.48 22.22 21.01
C GLU A 12 -22.67 20.70 20.86
N PHE A 13 -22.25 20.14 19.73
CA PHE A 13 -22.31 18.69 19.46
C PHE A 13 -21.55 17.86 20.50
N LYS A 14 -20.35 18.29 20.91
CA LYS A 14 -19.54 17.57 21.91
C LYS A 14 -20.13 17.65 23.33
N ASN A 15 -20.71 18.80 23.67
CA ASN A 15 -21.18 19.06 25.04
C ASN A 15 -22.62 18.58 25.27
N ASN A 16 -23.42 18.47 24.21
CA ASN A 16 -24.82 18.07 24.30
C ASN A 16 -25.01 16.56 24.14
N LYS A 17 -25.07 15.84 25.27
CA LYS A 17 -25.24 14.38 25.30
C LYS A 17 -26.67 13.88 25.03
N THR A 18 -27.65 14.76 24.94
CA THR A 18 -29.07 14.38 24.85
C THR A 18 -29.70 14.68 23.50
N LYS A 19 -29.12 15.59 22.71
CA LYS A 19 -29.58 15.90 21.35
C LYS A 19 -29.07 14.86 20.36
N SER A 20 -29.97 14.27 19.58
CA SER A 20 -29.62 13.48 18.38
C SER A 20 -29.38 14.45 17.23
N PHE A 21 -28.16 14.50 16.72
CA PHE A 21 -27.81 15.31 15.55
C PHE A 21 -28.02 14.50 14.26
N GLU A 22 -28.47 15.17 13.20
CA GLU A 22 -28.59 14.63 11.84
C GLU A 22 -27.60 15.26 10.86
N LEU A 23 -27.30 14.59 9.74
CA LEU A 23 -26.33 15.09 8.75
C LEU A 23 -26.78 16.42 8.14
N SER A 24 -28.07 16.60 7.89
CA SER A 24 -28.62 17.85 7.37
C SER A 24 -28.33 19.06 8.25
N GLU A 25 -28.21 18.87 9.57
CA GLU A 25 -27.95 19.96 10.51
C GLU A 25 -26.49 20.47 10.45
N ILE A 26 -25.57 19.68 9.90
CA ILE A 26 -24.15 20.03 9.80
C ILE A 26 -23.73 20.45 8.38
N ALA A 27 -24.67 20.68 7.45
CA ALA A 27 -24.35 20.92 6.04
C ALA A 27 -23.35 22.07 5.78
N GLY A 28 -23.34 23.10 6.63
CA GLY A 28 -22.36 24.20 6.57
C GLY A 28 -21.06 23.97 7.35
N HIS A 29 -21.01 22.91 8.16
CA HIS A 29 -19.95 22.62 9.14
C HIS A 29 -19.23 21.30 8.90
N VAL A 30 -19.52 20.62 7.78
CA VAL A 30 -18.97 19.29 7.51
C VAL A 30 -17.44 19.29 7.55
N VAL A 31 -16.78 20.33 7.01
CA VAL A 31 -15.31 20.46 7.04
C VAL A 31 -14.78 20.59 8.48
N GLU A 32 -15.46 21.34 9.34
CA GLU A 32 -15.11 21.52 10.75
C GLU A 32 -15.26 20.18 11.51
N PHE A 33 -16.38 19.49 11.31
CA PHE A 33 -16.64 18.18 11.91
C PHE A 33 -15.67 17.12 11.41
N SER A 34 -15.32 17.12 10.12
CA SER A 34 -14.39 16.15 9.51
C SER A 34 -12.97 16.27 10.06
N ALA A 35 -12.56 17.47 10.44
CA ALA A 35 -11.25 17.73 11.04
C ALA A 35 -11.18 17.32 12.53
N ASP A 36 -12.33 17.05 13.16
CA ASP A 36 -12.44 16.66 14.57
C ASP A 36 -12.61 15.13 14.73
N GLN A 37 -12.04 14.56 15.79
CA GLN A 37 -12.10 13.13 16.04
C GLN A 37 -13.55 12.63 16.28
N TYR A 38 -14.36 13.37 17.04
CA TYR A 38 -15.75 13.01 17.33
C TYR A 38 -16.65 13.35 16.16
N GLY A 39 -16.46 14.53 15.55
CA GLY A 39 -17.18 14.95 14.36
C GLY A 39 -17.00 13.98 13.18
N SER A 40 -15.76 13.54 12.90
CA SER A 40 -15.50 12.59 11.82
C SER A 40 -16.12 11.22 12.08
N ARG A 41 -16.13 10.74 13.33
CA ARG A 41 -16.79 9.48 13.69
C ARG A 41 -18.30 9.57 13.55
N PHE A 42 -18.88 10.69 13.98
CA PHE A 42 -20.30 10.97 13.81
C PHE A 42 -20.72 10.92 12.34
N ILE A 43 -19.98 11.61 11.47
CA ILE A 43 -20.27 11.61 10.03
C ILE A 43 -20.21 10.19 9.47
N GLN A 44 -19.16 9.41 9.78
CA GLN A 44 -19.03 8.03 9.30
C GLN A 44 -20.20 7.15 9.72
N GLN A 45 -20.63 7.22 10.99
CA GLN A 45 -21.77 6.44 11.49
C GLN A 45 -23.07 6.83 10.79
N LYS A 46 -23.31 8.13 10.60
CA LYS A 46 -24.54 8.58 9.94
C LYS A 46 -24.56 8.24 8.45
N LEU A 47 -23.41 8.23 7.77
CA LEU A 47 -23.33 7.87 6.36
C LEU A 47 -23.79 6.43 6.07
N GLU A 48 -23.75 5.51 7.04
CA GLU A 48 -24.21 4.12 6.89
C GLU A 48 -25.71 4.03 6.61
N THR A 49 -26.50 4.95 7.16
CA THR A 49 -27.96 4.99 7.01
C THR A 49 -28.44 6.23 6.24
N ALA A 50 -27.51 7.05 5.72
CA ALA A 50 -27.81 8.31 5.05
C ALA A 50 -28.44 8.10 3.67
N THR A 51 -29.28 9.05 3.29
CA THR A 51 -29.81 9.19 1.92
C THR A 51 -28.69 9.56 0.94
N GLU A 52 -28.93 9.35 -0.36
CA GLU A 52 -27.95 9.75 -1.39
C GLU A 52 -27.76 11.28 -1.43
N GLU A 53 -28.81 12.05 -1.14
CA GLU A 53 -28.76 13.50 -1.03
C GLU A 53 -27.81 13.94 0.10
N GLU A 54 -27.88 13.31 1.27
CA GLU A 54 -27.00 13.60 2.41
C GLU A 54 -25.56 13.19 2.14
N LYS A 55 -25.34 12.03 1.51
CA LYS A 55 -24.01 11.59 1.07
C LYS A 55 -23.39 12.58 0.09
N ASN A 56 -24.18 13.03 -0.89
CA ASN A 56 -23.74 14.02 -1.86
C ASN A 56 -23.46 15.37 -1.19
N MET A 57 -24.28 15.80 -0.22
CA MET A 57 -24.03 17.02 0.56
C MET A 57 -22.66 16.97 1.26
N VAL A 58 -22.33 15.83 1.89
CA VAL A 58 -21.03 15.62 2.53
C VAL A 58 -19.91 15.66 1.49
N LEU A 59 -20.04 14.93 0.36
CA LEU A 59 -19.04 14.89 -0.72
C LEU A 59 -18.68 16.26 -1.32
N HIS A 60 -19.67 17.15 -1.44
CA HIS A 60 -19.48 18.47 -2.07
C HIS A 60 -18.83 19.51 -1.15
N SER A 61 -18.66 19.21 0.13
CA SER A 61 -18.05 20.14 1.07
C SER A 61 -16.52 20.15 0.94
N LYS A 62 -15.98 21.29 0.51
CA LYS A 62 -14.61 21.41 -0.02
C LYS A 62 -13.54 21.40 1.09
N LYS A 63 -12.63 20.39 1.08
CA LYS A 63 -11.17 20.46 1.33
C LYS A 63 -10.55 19.05 1.52
N LEU A 64 -10.00 18.44 0.46
CA LEU A 64 -9.47 17.07 0.49
C LEU A 64 -8.47 16.75 1.63
N SER A 65 -7.63 17.70 2.05
CA SER A 65 -6.53 17.43 2.99
C SER A 65 -6.96 17.15 4.43
N THR A 66 -8.11 17.67 4.86
CA THR A 66 -8.67 17.44 6.21
C THR A 66 -9.65 16.25 6.25
N TRP A 67 -9.80 15.54 5.12
CA TRP A 67 -10.89 14.59 4.86
C TRP A 67 -10.47 13.13 4.77
N CYS A 68 -9.22 12.79 5.10
CA CYS A 68 -8.70 11.44 4.85
C CYS A 68 -9.60 10.30 5.38
N PRO A 69 -10.17 10.35 6.60
CA PRO A 69 -11.08 9.31 7.08
C PRO A 69 -12.40 9.21 6.28
N LEU A 70 -12.96 10.35 5.85
CA LEU A 70 -14.20 10.38 5.07
C LEU A 70 -13.99 9.97 3.62
N LEU A 71 -12.89 10.40 2.99
CA LEU A 71 -12.53 9.96 1.65
C LEU A 71 -12.40 8.44 1.60
N TRP A 72 -11.71 7.85 2.59
CA TRP A 72 -11.61 6.41 2.71
C TRP A 72 -12.99 5.75 2.80
N TYR A 73 -13.90 6.29 3.63
CA TYR A 73 -15.26 5.77 3.77
C TYR A 73 -16.02 5.76 2.44
N PHE A 74 -15.96 6.85 1.67
CA PHE A 74 -16.66 6.91 0.38
C PHE A 74 -16.03 6.01 -0.68
N PHE A 75 -14.72 5.76 -0.65
CA PHE A 75 -14.15 4.72 -1.51
C PHE A 75 -14.59 3.31 -1.09
N GLU A 76 -14.78 3.05 0.19
CA GLU A 76 -15.27 1.75 0.68
C GLU A 76 -16.76 1.53 0.38
N HIS A 77 -17.62 2.52 0.64
CA HIS A 77 -19.08 2.35 0.66
C HIS A 77 -19.83 3.19 -0.39
N GLY A 78 -19.17 4.15 -1.02
CA GLY A 78 -19.79 5.00 -2.05
C GLY A 78 -20.11 4.24 -3.34
N THR A 79 -21.06 4.77 -4.10
CA THR A 79 -21.43 4.25 -5.42
C THR A 79 -20.31 4.46 -6.45
N ALA A 80 -20.33 3.72 -7.56
CA ALA A 80 -19.31 3.88 -8.62
C ALA A 80 -19.18 5.34 -9.15
N PRO A 81 -20.29 6.08 -9.37
CA PRO A 81 -20.20 7.50 -9.74
C PRO A 81 -19.53 8.36 -8.66
N GLN A 82 -19.88 8.17 -7.38
CA GLN A 82 -19.27 8.91 -6.26
C GLN A 82 -17.76 8.62 -6.15
N ARG A 83 -17.36 7.35 -6.27
CA ARG A 83 -15.95 6.94 -6.27
C ARG A 83 -15.18 7.58 -7.42
N ARG A 84 -15.76 7.61 -8.62
CA ARG A 84 -15.17 8.22 -9.82
C ARG A 84 -15.03 9.75 -9.68
N GLU A 85 -16.03 10.41 -9.11
CA GLU A 85 -15.96 11.84 -8.79
C GLU A 85 -14.83 12.12 -7.79
N LEU A 86 -14.77 11.35 -6.69
CA LEU A 86 -13.72 11.49 -5.69
C LEU A 86 -12.32 11.22 -6.24
N ALA A 87 -12.15 10.17 -7.04
CA ALA A 87 -10.88 9.90 -7.74
C ALA A 87 -10.48 11.08 -8.62
N SER A 88 -11.45 11.72 -9.28
CA SER A 88 -11.20 12.91 -10.09
C SER A 88 -10.68 14.08 -9.24
N GLN A 89 -11.16 14.24 -8.00
CA GLN A 89 -10.70 15.27 -7.07
C GLN A 89 -9.32 14.97 -6.46
N LEU A 90 -8.92 13.69 -6.37
CA LEU A 90 -7.57 13.31 -5.91
C LEU A 90 -6.47 13.67 -6.91
N ASN A 91 -6.82 13.89 -8.18
CA ASN A 91 -5.84 14.25 -9.22
C ASN A 91 -5.08 15.53 -8.84
N GLY A 92 -3.78 15.55 -9.11
CA GLY A 92 -2.81 16.56 -8.72
C GLY A 92 -2.30 16.43 -7.28
N HIS A 93 -2.83 15.48 -6.49
CA HIS A 93 -2.49 15.30 -5.09
C HIS A 93 -2.03 13.87 -4.75
N VAL A 94 -1.99 12.95 -5.71
CA VAL A 94 -1.78 11.51 -5.45
C VAL A 94 -0.42 11.27 -4.80
N LEU A 95 0.65 11.87 -5.33
CA LEU A 95 1.98 11.76 -4.74
C LEU A 95 2.02 12.31 -3.31
N THR A 96 1.46 13.49 -3.10
CA THR A 96 1.45 14.15 -1.78
C THR A 96 0.70 13.30 -0.75
N LEU A 97 -0.47 12.77 -1.11
CA LEU A 97 -1.28 11.92 -0.23
C LEU A 97 -0.61 10.57 0.03
N SER A 98 0.07 10.01 -0.97
CA SER A 98 0.77 8.72 -0.85
C SER A 98 1.88 8.74 0.21
N LEU A 99 2.50 9.89 0.44
CA LEU A 99 3.55 10.08 1.44
C LEU A 99 3.01 10.47 2.83
N GLN A 100 1.70 10.61 2.99
CA GLN A 100 1.05 10.95 4.25
C GLN A 100 0.48 9.72 4.97
N MET A 101 0.56 9.70 6.30
CA MET A 101 0.12 8.59 7.16
C MET A 101 -1.34 8.17 6.95
N TYR A 102 -2.23 9.15 6.72
CA TYR A 102 -3.66 8.89 6.46
C TYR A 102 -3.99 8.92 4.97
N GLY A 103 -3.34 9.81 4.21
CA GLY A 103 -3.53 9.93 2.77
C GLY A 103 -3.20 8.64 2.02
N CYS A 104 -2.16 7.92 2.43
CA CYS A 104 -1.76 6.68 1.75
C CYS A 104 -2.85 5.61 1.83
N ARG A 105 -3.66 5.60 2.90
CA ARG A 105 -4.78 4.67 3.06
C ARG A 105 -5.91 4.99 2.09
N VAL A 106 -6.16 6.27 1.86
CA VAL A 106 -7.13 6.75 0.86
C VAL A 106 -6.67 6.34 -0.53
N ILE A 107 -5.41 6.59 -0.89
CA ILE A 107 -4.89 6.24 -2.22
C ILE A 107 -4.92 4.73 -2.45
N GLN A 108 -4.51 3.92 -1.46
CA GLN A 108 -4.60 2.45 -1.56
C GLN A 108 -6.05 2.01 -1.80
N LYS A 109 -6.99 2.50 -0.98
CA LYS A 109 -8.40 2.14 -1.12
C LYS A 109 -8.99 2.62 -2.45
N ALA A 110 -8.62 3.80 -2.93
CA ALA A 110 -9.01 4.28 -4.24
C ALA A 110 -8.52 3.35 -5.36
N ILE A 111 -7.24 2.97 -5.35
CA ILE A 111 -6.67 2.02 -6.34
C ILE A 111 -7.42 0.68 -6.32
N GLU A 112 -7.86 0.18 -5.15
CA GLU A 112 -8.60 -1.08 -5.06
C GLU A 112 -9.97 -1.07 -5.74
N VAL A 113 -10.64 0.10 -5.81
CA VAL A 113 -12.08 0.15 -6.06
C VAL A 113 -12.50 0.96 -7.29
N VAL A 114 -11.59 1.76 -7.86
CA VAL A 114 -11.88 2.58 -9.04
C VAL A 114 -11.54 1.83 -10.33
N ASP A 115 -12.16 2.25 -11.43
CA ASP A 115 -11.91 1.66 -12.74
C ASP A 115 -10.48 1.90 -13.24
N LEU A 116 -10.01 1.03 -14.15
CA LEU A 116 -8.66 1.06 -14.68
C LEU A 116 -8.26 2.43 -15.27
N ASP A 117 -9.19 3.15 -15.92
CA ASP A 117 -8.90 4.48 -16.45
C ASP A 117 -8.55 5.50 -15.35
N GLN A 118 -9.19 5.40 -14.18
CA GLN A 118 -8.86 6.22 -13.02
C GLN A 118 -7.58 5.74 -12.33
N GLN A 119 -7.40 4.42 -12.17
CA GLN A 119 -6.18 3.85 -11.60
C GLN A 119 -4.94 4.34 -12.35
N THR A 120 -4.94 4.20 -13.68
CA THR A 120 -3.82 4.60 -14.55
C THR A 120 -3.56 6.10 -14.50
N LYS A 121 -4.61 6.92 -14.54
CA LYS A 121 -4.48 8.38 -14.41
C LYS A 121 -3.86 8.79 -13.06
N MET A 122 -4.36 8.22 -11.96
CA MET A 122 -3.87 8.53 -10.62
C MET A 122 -2.40 8.09 -10.46
N VAL A 123 -2.09 6.87 -10.87
CA VAL A 123 -0.75 6.29 -10.70
C VAL A 123 0.28 6.95 -11.61
N GLY A 124 -0.13 7.53 -12.74
CA GLY A 124 0.73 8.36 -13.59
C GLY A 124 1.38 9.55 -12.85
N GLU A 125 0.76 10.08 -11.79
CA GLU A 125 1.37 11.16 -10.97
C GLU A 125 2.58 10.71 -10.15
N LEU A 126 2.76 9.39 -9.98
CA LEU A 126 3.91 8.83 -9.27
C LEU A 126 5.14 8.69 -10.17
N ASP A 127 5.00 8.87 -11.48
CA ASP A 127 6.11 8.77 -12.43
C ASP A 127 7.21 9.80 -12.08
N GLY A 128 8.46 9.37 -12.18
CA GLY A 128 9.63 10.12 -11.69
C GLY A 128 9.83 10.11 -10.17
N HIS A 129 8.90 9.54 -9.38
CA HIS A 129 8.96 9.52 -7.91
C HIS A 129 8.90 8.13 -7.28
N ILE A 130 8.93 7.06 -8.09
CA ILE A 130 8.77 5.68 -7.63
C ILE A 130 9.73 5.29 -6.51
N MET A 131 11.03 5.55 -6.68
CA MET A 131 12.02 5.19 -5.66
C MET A 131 11.86 5.98 -4.36
N ARG A 132 11.34 7.22 -4.43
CA ARG A 132 10.98 8.01 -3.24
C ARG A 132 9.81 7.35 -2.51
N CYS A 133 8.77 6.93 -3.24
CA CYS A 133 7.62 6.25 -2.65
C CYS A 133 8.00 4.91 -2.03
N VAL A 134 8.81 4.08 -2.69
CA VAL A 134 9.25 2.78 -2.15
C VAL A 134 10.04 2.92 -0.86
N ARG A 135 10.84 3.97 -0.71
CA ARG A 135 11.65 4.22 0.49
C ARG A 135 10.90 4.96 1.60
N ASP A 136 9.68 5.41 1.34
CA ASP A 136 8.84 6.08 2.32
C ASP A 136 8.01 5.09 3.15
N GLN A 137 7.83 5.38 4.44
CA GLN A 137 7.06 4.54 5.37
C GLN A 137 5.58 4.39 5.00
N ASN A 138 5.01 5.33 4.24
CA ASN A 138 3.62 5.33 3.77
C ASN A 138 3.55 4.97 2.29
N GLY A 139 4.41 5.59 1.47
CA GLY A 139 4.41 5.46 0.01
C GLY A 139 4.64 4.03 -0.48
N ASN A 140 5.42 3.23 0.25
CA ASN A 140 5.70 1.84 -0.14
C ASN A 140 4.42 1.00 -0.22
N HIS A 141 3.41 1.30 0.61
CA HIS A 141 2.13 0.61 0.60
C HIS A 141 1.30 0.95 -0.63
N VAL A 142 1.40 2.19 -1.12
CA VAL A 142 0.75 2.61 -2.37
C VAL A 142 1.40 1.88 -3.55
N ILE A 143 2.73 1.80 -3.62
CA ILE A 143 3.42 1.08 -4.69
C ILE A 143 3.07 -0.41 -4.70
N GLN A 144 3.01 -1.05 -3.52
CA GLN A 144 2.53 -2.44 -3.41
C GLN A 144 1.11 -2.57 -3.96
N LYS A 145 0.21 -1.64 -3.61
CA LYS A 145 -1.17 -1.68 -4.08
C LYS A 145 -1.29 -1.48 -5.59
N CYS A 146 -0.47 -0.63 -6.19
CA CYS A 146 -0.39 -0.51 -7.65
C CYS A 146 -0.06 -1.86 -8.29
N ILE A 147 0.93 -2.57 -7.76
CA ILE A 147 1.39 -3.86 -8.30
C ILE A 147 0.33 -4.97 -8.12
N GLU A 148 -0.41 -4.94 -7.01
CA GLU A 148 -1.47 -5.91 -6.73
C GLU A 148 -2.72 -5.73 -7.60
N CYS A 149 -3.12 -4.48 -7.87
CA CYS A 149 -4.44 -4.16 -8.42
C CYS A 149 -4.44 -3.69 -9.87
N ILE A 150 -3.30 -3.24 -10.41
CA ILE A 150 -3.23 -2.66 -11.75
C ILE A 150 -2.49 -3.61 -12.69
N PRO A 151 -3.03 -3.89 -13.89
CA PRO A 151 -2.34 -4.66 -14.91
C PRO A 151 -0.90 -4.17 -15.15
N GLN A 152 0.04 -5.13 -15.24
CA GLN A 152 1.47 -4.84 -15.32
C GLN A 152 1.84 -3.90 -16.48
N ASP A 153 1.18 -4.05 -17.62
CA ASP A 153 1.38 -3.23 -18.82
C ASP A 153 1.08 -1.75 -18.58
N ALA A 154 0.13 -1.44 -17.69
CA ALA A 154 -0.22 -0.08 -17.32
C ALA A 154 0.71 0.54 -16.26
N ILE A 155 1.53 -0.26 -15.59
CA ILE A 155 2.48 0.20 -14.54
C ILE A 155 3.93 -0.15 -14.87
N GLN A 156 4.27 -0.36 -16.14
CA GLN A 156 5.63 -0.74 -16.54
C GLN A 156 6.70 0.28 -16.12
N PHE A 157 6.34 1.57 -15.99
CA PHE A 157 7.23 2.62 -15.47
C PHE A 157 7.58 2.41 -13.98
N ILE A 158 6.65 1.84 -13.18
CA ILE A 158 6.92 1.42 -11.80
C ILE A 158 7.91 0.26 -11.81
N ILE A 159 7.59 -0.79 -12.58
CA ILE A 159 8.39 -2.03 -12.59
C ILE A 159 9.81 -1.78 -13.09
N SER A 160 9.96 -1.02 -14.18
CA SER A 160 11.27 -0.70 -14.74
C SER A 160 12.13 0.21 -13.85
N SER A 161 11.53 0.94 -12.90
CA SER A 161 12.29 1.69 -11.89
C SER A 161 13.04 0.80 -10.91
N PHE A 162 12.74 -0.51 -10.86
CA PHE A 162 13.39 -1.46 -9.96
C PHE A 162 14.56 -2.21 -10.60
N TYR A 163 14.68 -2.17 -11.92
CA TYR A 163 15.79 -2.81 -12.62
C TYR A 163 17.12 -2.18 -12.17
N ASP A 164 18.14 -3.01 -11.98
CA ASP A 164 19.44 -2.66 -11.40
C ASP A 164 19.39 -2.16 -9.94
N GLN A 165 18.23 -2.30 -9.27
CA GLN A 165 18.02 -1.92 -7.87
C GLN A 165 17.44 -3.06 -7.04
N VAL A 166 17.24 -4.26 -7.61
CA VAL A 166 16.50 -5.36 -6.97
C VAL A 166 17.17 -5.78 -5.68
N VAL A 167 18.50 -5.92 -5.69
CA VAL A 167 19.28 -6.29 -4.51
C VAL A 167 19.18 -5.20 -3.42
N THR A 168 19.38 -3.95 -3.79
CA THR A 168 19.30 -2.78 -2.88
C THR A 168 17.92 -2.68 -2.23
N LEU A 169 16.86 -2.89 -3.01
CA LEU A 169 15.49 -2.88 -2.51
C LEU A 169 15.18 -4.11 -1.66
N SER A 170 15.70 -5.28 -2.01
CA SER A 170 15.53 -6.52 -1.23
C SER A 170 16.13 -6.42 0.17
N THR A 171 17.19 -5.63 0.37
CA THR A 171 17.79 -5.35 1.68
C THR A 171 17.22 -4.10 2.37
N HIS A 172 16.13 -3.52 1.83
CA HIS A 172 15.49 -2.33 2.40
C HIS A 172 14.23 -2.73 3.21
N PRO A 173 13.97 -2.13 4.40
CA PRO A 173 12.84 -2.48 5.27
C PRO A 173 11.46 -2.45 4.59
N TYR A 174 11.29 -1.55 3.61
CA TYR A 174 10.06 -1.43 2.83
C TYR A 174 10.20 -2.00 1.43
N GLY A 175 11.41 -1.93 0.85
CA GLY A 175 11.66 -2.32 -0.54
C GLY A 175 11.49 -3.82 -0.72
N CYS A 176 11.86 -4.63 0.28
CA CYS A 176 11.76 -6.07 0.23
C CYS A 176 10.32 -6.55 0.04
N ARG A 177 9.34 -5.80 0.58
CA ARG A 177 7.92 -6.07 0.41
C ARG A 177 7.45 -5.73 -1.00
N VAL A 178 7.92 -4.62 -1.56
CA VAL A 178 7.64 -4.22 -2.95
C VAL A 178 8.20 -5.27 -3.91
N ILE A 179 9.45 -5.72 -3.73
CA ILE A 179 10.05 -6.77 -4.57
C ILE A 179 9.25 -8.07 -4.51
N GLN A 180 8.77 -8.48 -3.33
CA GLN A 180 7.89 -9.65 -3.21
C GLN A 180 6.58 -9.47 -3.99
N ARG A 181 5.93 -8.30 -3.94
CA ARG A 181 4.74 -8.04 -4.77
C ARG A 181 5.04 -8.15 -6.27
N VAL A 182 6.20 -7.68 -6.73
CA VAL A 182 6.61 -7.84 -8.14
C VAL A 182 6.72 -9.33 -8.50
N LEU A 183 7.37 -10.13 -7.65
CA LEU A 183 7.51 -11.57 -7.88
C LEU A 183 6.16 -12.31 -7.90
N GLU A 184 5.19 -11.86 -7.11
CA GLU A 184 3.86 -12.46 -6.98
C GLU A 184 2.90 -12.08 -8.11
N HIS A 185 2.91 -10.82 -8.54
CA HIS A 185 1.85 -10.27 -9.41
C HIS A 185 2.31 -9.94 -10.83
N CYS A 186 3.62 -9.79 -11.08
CA CYS A 186 4.12 -9.53 -12.43
C CYS A 186 4.45 -10.85 -13.13
N SER A 187 3.87 -11.10 -14.30
CA SER A 187 4.06 -12.36 -15.04
C SER A 187 4.83 -12.20 -16.35
N ASP A 188 5.15 -10.98 -16.75
CA ASP A 188 5.98 -10.71 -17.93
C ASP A 188 7.33 -11.45 -17.85
N PRO A 189 7.67 -12.29 -18.84
CA PRO A 189 8.90 -13.10 -18.82
C PRO A 189 10.18 -12.27 -18.70
N LYS A 190 10.23 -11.09 -19.34
CA LYS A 190 11.42 -10.22 -19.31
C LYS A 190 11.61 -9.64 -17.91
N THR A 191 10.54 -9.16 -17.30
CA THR A 191 10.55 -8.67 -15.92
C THR A 191 11.00 -9.77 -14.97
N GLN A 192 10.36 -10.95 -15.03
CA GLN A 192 10.71 -12.08 -14.18
C GLN A 192 12.19 -12.47 -14.35
N GLN A 193 12.69 -12.51 -15.57
CA GLN A 193 14.11 -12.79 -15.84
C GLN A 193 15.05 -11.77 -15.18
N ILE A 194 14.83 -10.46 -15.40
CA ILE A 194 15.67 -9.39 -14.82
C ILE A 194 15.68 -9.48 -13.30
N MET A 195 14.51 -9.62 -12.68
CA MET A 195 14.38 -9.69 -11.21
C MET A 195 15.15 -10.90 -10.66
N MET A 196 14.99 -12.06 -11.30
CA MET A 196 15.61 -13.30 -10.85
C MET A 196 17.12 -13.32 -11.08
N ASP A 197 17.62 -12.75 -12.18
CA ASP A 197 19.06 -12.68 -12.47
C ASP A 197 19.80 -11.87 -11.38
N GLU A 198 19.25 -10.73 -10.96
CA GLU A 198 19.83 -9.93 -9.86
C GLU A 198 19.78 -10.67 -8.51
N ILE A 199 18.65 -11.32 -8.19
CA ILE A 199 18.52 -12.11 -6.96
C ILE A 199 19.53 -13.26 -6.95
N PHE A 200 19.66 -13.99 -8.06
CA PHE A 200 20.58 -15.13 -8.15
C PHE A 200 22.02 -14.69 -7.95
N GLN A 201 22.43 -13.53 -8.45
CA GLN A 201 23.80 -13.02 -8.24
C GLN A 201 24.11 -12.76 -6.75
N SER A 202 23.10 -12.50 -5.93
CA SER A 202 23.26 -12.04 -4.54
C SER A 202 22.66 -12.97 -3.47
N VAL A 203 22.30 -14.22 -3.81
CA VAL A 203 21.62 -15.17 -2.90
C VAL A 203 22.27 -15.26 -1.52
N CYS A 204 23.59 -15.49 -1.45
CA CYS A 204 24.27 -15.68 -0.16
C CYS A 204 24.26 -14.43 0.72
N MET A 205 24.30 -13.25 0.10
CA MET A 205 24.24 -11.97 0.81
C MET A 205 22.80 -11.72 1.28
N LEU A 206 21.82 -11.86 0.39
CA LEU A 206 20.40 -11.68 0.70
C LEU A 206 19.93 -12.64 1.78
N ALA A 207 20.34 -13.91 1.74
CA ALA A 207 19.95 -14.91 2.73
C ALA A 207 20.38 -14.56 4.16
N GLN A 208 21.47 -13.80 4.32
CA GLN A 208 22.01 -13.40 5.62
C GLN A 208 21.52 -12.02 6.07
N ASP A 209 20.94 -11.23 5.15
CA ASP A 209 20.41 -9.90 5.45
C ASP A 209 19.09 -9.98 6.23
N GLN A 210 18.85 -9.00 7.10
CA GLN A 210 17.67 -8.94 7.98
C GLN A 210 16.33 -8.79 7.22
N TYR A 211 16.34 -8.28 5.98
CA TYR A 211 15.17 -8.15 5.11
C TYR A 211 15.27 -9.04 3.87
N GLY A 212 16.46 -9.12 3.27
CA GLY A 212 16.73 -9.90 2.07
C GLY A 212 16.41 -11.38 2.23
N ASN A 213 16.55 -11.92 3.46
CA ASN A 213 16.25 -13.33 3.72
C ASN A 213 14.79 -13.66 3.37
N TYR A 214 13.85 -12.73 3.55
CA TYR A 214 12.45 -12.94 3.20
C TYR A 214 12.23 -13.03 1.68
N VAL A 215 13.00 -12.27 0.88
CA VAL A 215 12.94 -12.37 -0.59
C VAL A 215 13.45 -13.73 -1.06
N VAL A 216 14.54 -14.23 -0.47
CA VAL A 216 15.06 -15.57 -0.79
C VAL A 216 14.07 -16.67 -0.37
N GLN A 217 13.50 -16.56 0.84
CA GLN A 217 12.45 -17.49 1.29
C GLN A 217 11.23 -17.46 0.36
N HIS A 218 10.81 -16.29 -0.09
CA HIS A 218 9.69 -16.14 -1.01
C HIS A 218 9.92 -16.93 -2.31
N VAL A 219 11.09 -16.82 -2.93
CA VAL A 219 11.43 -17.60 -4.13
C VAL A 219 11.48 -19.11 -3.83
N LEU A 220 12.03 -19.51 -2.68
CA LEU A 220 12.06 -20.93 -2.30
C LEU A 220 10.64 -21.51 -2.16
N GLU A 221 9.71 -20.75 -1.60
CA GLU A 221 8.32 -21.16 -1.38
C GLU A 221 7.48 -21.16 -2.66
N HIS A 222 7.48 -20.04 -3.39
CA HIS A 222 6.52 -19.76 -4.46
C HIS A 222 7.15 -19.77 -5.86
N GLY A 223 8.48 -19.73 -5.96
CA GLY A 223 9.20 -19.72 -7.23
C GLY A 223 9.11 -21.03 -8.00
N LYS A 224 9.49 -20.98 -9.27
CA LYS A 224 9.51 -22.13 -10.17
C LYS A 224 10.56 -23.16 -9.70
N PRO A 225 10.40 -24.46 -10.02
CA PRO A 225 11.34 -25.49 -9.60
C PRO A 225 12.81 -25.16 -9.92
N HIS A 226 13.10 -24.68 -11.13
CA HIS A 226 14.47 -24.34 -11.52
C HIS A 226 15.05 -23.14 -10.78
N GLU A 227 14.22 -22.18 -10.38
CA GLU A 227 14.62 -21.00 -9.60
C GLU A 227 15.00 -21.43 -8.17
N ARG A 228 14.20 -22.32 -7.57
CA ARG A 228 14.50 -22.96 -6.29
C ARG A 228 15.80 -23.76 -6.37
N THR A 229 15.96 -24.60 -7.39
CA THR A 229 17.20 -25.36 -7.61
C THR A 229 18.40 -24.43 -7.68
N ALA A 230 18.29 -23.31 -8.39
CA ALA A 230 19.36 -22.34 -8.55
C ALA A 230 19.78 -21.70 -7.22
N ILE A 231 18.82 -21.36 -6.35
CA ILE A 231 19.12 -20.87 -4.99
C ILE A 231 19.82 -21.96 -4.18
N ILE A 232 19.25 -23.16 -4.09
CA ILE A 232 19.79 -24.23 -3.24
C ILE A 232 21.23 -24.58 -3.63
N LYS A 233 21.55 -24.59 -4.93
CA LYS A 233 22.90 -24.86 -5.43
C LYS A 233 23.94 -23.80 -5.09
N LYS A 234 23.55 -22.61 -4.62
CA LYS A 234 24.49 -21.55 -4.19
C LYS A 234 24.89 -21.61 -2.73
N LEU A 235 24.18 -22.40 -1.93
CA LEU A 235 24.37 -22.48 -0.48
C LEU A 235 25.31 -23.59 0.05
N PRO A 236 25.79 -24.60 -0.73
CA PRO A 236 26.73 -25.59 -0.22
C PRO A 236 28.02 -24.96 0.32
N GLY A 237 28.58 -25.56 1.37
CA GLY A 237 29.80 -25.08 2.02
C GLY A 237 29.59 -24.02 3.11
N GLN A 238 28.40 -23.43 3.21
CA GLN A 238 28.05 -22.43 4.23
C GLN A 238 26.82 -22.81 5.07
N ILE A 239 26.20 -23.98 4.82
CA ILE A 239 24.97 -24.42 5.49
C ILE A 239 25.10 -24.45 7.01
N VAL A 240 26.15 -25.08 7.55
CA VAL A 240 26.36 -25.16 9.01
C VAL A 240 26.47 -23.77 9.63
N GLN A 241 27.18 -22.85 8.98
CA GLN A 241 27.31 -21.47 9.44
C GLN A 241 25.97 -20.73 9.37
N MET A 242 25.25 -20.83 8.25
CA MET A 242 23.95 -20.18 8.06
C MET A 242 22.90 -20.67 9.05
N SER A 243 22.89 -21.97 9.39
CA SER A 243 22.00 -22.55 10.39
C SER A 243 22.16 -21.97 11.80
N GLN A 244 23.30 -21.35 12.10
CA GLN A 244 23.58 -20.70 13.38
C GLN A 244 23.28 -19.19 13.37
N GLN A 245 22.93 -18.63 12.21
CA GLN A 245 22.65 -17.20 12.05
C GLN A 245 21.15 -16.92 12.16
N LYS A 246 20.80 -15.84 12.86
CA LYS A 246 19.41 -15.41 13.13
C LYS A 246 18.49 -15.36 11.89
N PHE A 247 19.02 -14.91 10.75
CA PHE A 247 18.22 -14.70 9.53
C PHE A 247 18.37 -15.86 8.55
N ALA A 248 19.61 -16.27 8.29
CA ALA A 248 19.92 -17.31 7.31
C ALA A 248 19.45 -18.70 7.71
N SER A 249 19.27 -18.98 9.01
CA SER A 249 18.70 -20.26 9.47
C SER A 249 17.32 -20.51 8.87
N ASN A 250 16.48 -19.47 8.78
CA ASN A 250 15.16 -19.57 8.17
C ASN A 250 15.25 -19.92 6.68
N VAL A 251 16.25 -19.40 5.96
CA VAL A 251 16.49 -19.75 4.55
C VAL A 251 16.88 -21.22 4.42
N VAL A 252 17.74 -21.73 5.31
CA VAL A 252 18.12 -23.15 5.33
C VAL A 252 16.89 -24.03 5.59
N GLU A 253 16.03 -23.66 6.55
CA GLU A 253 14.77 -24.36 6.82
C GLU A 253 13.87 -24.42 5.58
N LYS A 254 13.75 -23.32 4.83
CA LYS A 254 12.99 -23.31 3.56
C LYS A 254 13.64 -24.16 2.48
N CYS A 255 14.97 -24.19 2.39
CA CYS A 255 15.67 -25.09 1.47
C CYS A 255 15.35 -26.56 1.77
N LEU A 256 15.34 -26.95 3.05
CA LEU A 256 14.98 -28.31 3.47
C LEU A 256 13.50 -28.63 3.25
N THR A 257 12.62 -27.64 3.47
CA THR A 257 11.17 -27.81 3.32
C THR A 257 10.76 -27.95 1.86
N PHE A 258 11.25 -27.05 0.99
CA PHE A 258 10.78 -26.93 -0.40
C PHE A 258 11.72 -27.57 -1.44
N GLY A 259 12.96 -27.87 -1.06
CA GLY A 259 13.89 -28.59 -1.92
C GLY A 259 13.47 -30.04 -2.14
N GLY A 260 13.67 -30.56 -3.36
CA GLY A 260 13.45 -31.96 -3.71
C GLY A 260 14.55 -32.89 -3.17
N PRO A 261 14.39 -34.22 -3.27
CA PRO A 261 15.34 -35.19 -2.71
C PRO A 261 16.79 -35.00 -3.19
N VAL A 262 16.99 -34.66 -4.47
CA VAL A 262 18.33 -34.39 -5.04
C VAL A 262 18.92 -33.11 -4.48
N GLU A 263 18.12 -32.06 -4.35
CA GLU A 263 18.57 -30.76 -3.85
C GLU A 263 18.98 -30.83 -2.38
N ARG A 264 18.25 -31.62 -1.57
CA ARG A 264 18.56 -31.86 -0.17
C ARG A 264 19.88 -32.59 0.06
N GLN A 265 20.42 -33.29 -0.95
CA GLN A 265 21.74 -33.91 -0.85
C GLN A 265 22.88 -32.89 -0.97
N PHE A 266 22.61 -31.67 -1.46
CA PHE A 266 23.59 -30.59 -1.53
C PHE A 266 23.72 -29.80 -0.22
N LEU A 267 22.75 -29.94 0.69
CA LEU A 267 22.61 -29.17 1.94
C LEU A 267 23.23 -29.94 3.11
#